data_AF-A0A1Q9YN89-F1
#
_entry.id   AF-A0A1Q9YN89-F1
#
_cell.length_a   1.000
_cell.length_b   1.000
_cell.length_c   1.000
_cell.angle_alpha   90.00
_cell.angle_beta   90.00
_cell.angle_gamma   90.00
#
_symmetry.space_group_name_H-M   'P 1'
#
loop_
_entity.id
_entity.type
_entity.pdbx_description
1 polymer ?
#
loop_
_entity_poly.entity_id
_entity_poly.type
_entity_poly.pdbx_seq_one_letter_code
_entity_poly.pdbx_strand_id
1 'polypeptide(L)'
;MDLSLFHTPKEAQQGVAAHCRQKRKLRHMTQAELASRSGMSLSSYKRFEQTGEIAFSSLCRVADILDSLEDIEALFSRKEYTSIQEVIEERRRHRKS
;
A
#
# COMPACT_ATOMS: atom_id res chain seq x y z
N MET A 1 14.06 9.84 17.96
CA MET A 1 12.65 10.22 18.14
C MET A 1 11.94 9.71 16.90
N ASP A 2 11.17 8.64 17.01
CA ASP A 2 10.50 8.04 15.86
C ASP A 2 9.46 9.02 15.30
N LEU A 3 9.64 9.44 14.06
CA LEU A 3 8.76 10.39 13.36
C LEU A 3 7.44 9.75 12.90
N SER A 4 7.20 8.48 13.25
CA SER A 4 5.98 7.72 12.92
C SER A 4 4.72 8.17 13.66
N LEU A 5 4.81 9.16 14.57
CA LEU A 5 3.87 9.23 15.70
C LEU A 5 2.49 9.85 15.45
N PHE A 6 2.19 10.51 14.32
CA PHE A 6 0.81 10.92 14.03
C PHE A 6 0.55 10.92 12.53
N HIS A 7 -0.05 9.84 12.01
CA HIS A 7 -0.77 9.85 10.75
C HIS A 7 -2.21 9.48 11.09
N THR A 8 -3.11 10.44 10.94
CA THR A 8 -4.54 10.16 10.97
C THR A 8 -4.85 9.09 9.90
N PRO A 9 -5.93 8.30 10.07
CA PRO A 9 -6.36 7.36 9.02
C PRO A 9 -6.49 8.03 7.65
N LYS A 10 -6.88 9.31 7.61
CA LYS A 10 -6.98 10.10 6.38
C LYS A 10 -5.61 10.38 5.74
N GLU A 11 -4.61 10.77 6.51
CA GLU A 11 -3.26 11.00 6.01
C GLU A 11 -2.63 9.71 5.49
N ALA A 12 -2.87 8.58 6.17
CA ALA A 12 -2.43 7.26 5.67
C ALA A 12 -3.07 6.93 4.32
N GLN A 13 -4.39 7.13 4.17
CA GLN A 13 -5.10 6.94 2.89
C GLN A 13 -4.54 7.84 1.78
N GLN A 14 -4.25 9.10 2.09
CA GLN A 14 -3.65 10.04 1.14
C GLN A 14 -2.22 9.64 0.75
N GLY A 15 -1.43 9.14 1.69
CA GLY A 15 -0.11 8.59 1.42
C GLY A 15 -0.16 7.40 0.45
N VAL A 16 -1.06 6.45 0.69
CA VAL A 16 -1.28 5.30 -0.23
C VAL A 16 -1.70 5.79 -1.61
N ALA A 17 -2.62 6.75 -1.71
CA ALA A 17 -3.04 7.31 -3.00
C ALA A 17 -1.91 8.05 -3.73
N ALA A 18 -1.05 8.77 -2.99
CA ALA A 18 0.11 9.45 -3.54
C ALA A 18 1.13 8.45 -4.11
N HIS A 19 1.43 7.36 -3.39
CA HIS A 19 2.29 6.28 -3.88
C HIS A 19 1.70 5.63 -5.13
N CYS A 20 0.40 5.32 -5.12
CA CYS A 20 -0.29 4.78 -6.30
C CYS A 20 -0.18 5.71 -7.51
N ARG A 21 -0.40 7.02 -7.32
CA ARG A 21 -0.28 8.03 -8.38
C ARG A 21 1.15 8.11 -8.93
N GLN A 22 2.15 8.02 -8.06
CA GLN A 22 3.55 8.01 -8.46
C GLN A 22 3.88 6.77 -9.31
N LYS A 23 3.52 5.56 -8.83
CA LYS A 23 3.72 4.32 -9.59
C LYS A 23 3.00 4.35 -10.94
N ARG A 24 1.76 4.85 -10.99
CA ARG A 24 1.01 5.02 -12.25
C ARG A 24 1.77 5.92 -13.24
N LYS A 25 2.26 7.07 -12.78
CA LYS A 25 3.03 8.01 -13.63
C LYS A 25 4.34 7.41 -14.12
N LEU A 26 5.04 6.64 -13.27
CA LEU A 26 6.27 5.93 -13.65
C LEU A 26 6.02 4.88 -14.75
N ARG A 27 4.83 4.29 -14.77
CA ARG A 27 4.38 3.39 -15.85
C ARG A 27 3.77 4.11 -17.06
N HIS A 28 3.85 5.45 -17.11
CA HIS A 28 3.29 6.28 -18.17
C HIS A 28 1.78 6.10 -18.41
N MET A 29 1.04 5.62 -17.41
CA MET A 29 -0.40 5.39 -17.54
C MET A 29 -1.20 6.65 -17.22
N THR A 30 -2.21 6.96 -18.03
CA THR A 30 -3.15 8.04 -17.71
C THR A 30 -4.12 7.63 -16.60
N GLN A 31 -4.82 8.59 -15.99
CA GLN A 31 -5.90 8.27 -15.03
C GLN A 31 -7.03 7.48 -15.70
N ALA A 32 -7.37 7.81 -16.95
CA ALA A 32 -8.42 7.13 -17.71
C ALA A 32 -8.02 5.69 -18.04
N GLU A 33 -6.77 5.47 -18.43
CA GLU A 33 -6.24 4.14 -18.70
C GLU A 33 -6.27 3.25 -17.46
N LEU A 34 -5.73 3.73 -16.32
CA LEU A 34 -5.71 2.89 -15.11
C LEU A 34 -7.12 2.65 -14.58
N ALA A 35 -8.01 3.66 -14.63
CA ALA A 35 -9.41 3.50 -14.25
C ALA A 35 -10.10 2.42 -15.10
N SER A 36 -9.92 2.46 -16.43
CA SER A 36 -10.50 1.47 -17.34
C SER A 36 -9.98 0.06 -17.04
N ARG A 37 -8.66 -0.11 -16.91
CA ARG A 37 -8.04 -1.41 -16.59
C ARG A 37 -8.48 -1.95 -15.24
N SER A 38 -8.68 -1.09 -14.24
CA SER A 38 -9.13 -1.49 -12.90
C SER A 38 -10.65 -1.67 -12.78
N GLY A 39 -11.40 -1.52 -13.88
CA GLY A 39 -12.86 -1.62 -13.89
C GLY A 39 -13.53 -0.52 -13.04
N MET A 40 -12.95 0.68 -13.02
CA MET A 40 -13.44 1.87 -12.34
C MET A 40 -13.84 2.95 -13.34
N SER A 41 -14.79 3.80 -12.96
CA SER A 41 -15.01 5.06 -13.71
C SER A 41 -13.85 6.03 -13.48
N LEU A 42 -13.55 6.87 -14.48
CA LEU A 42 -12.53 7.92 -14.36
C LEU A 42 -12.80 8.83 -13.15
N SER A 43 -14.05 9.21 -12.91
CA SER A 43 -14.45 10.03 -11.75
C SER A 43 -14.13 9.34 -10.43
N SER A 44 -14.34 8.02 -10.34
CA SER A 44 -14.03 7.26 -9.12
C SER A 44 -12.53 7.18 -8.87
N TYR A 45 -11.75 6.91 -9.92
CA TYR A 45 -10.29 6.84 -9.80
C TYR A 45 -9.68 8.21 -9.50
N LYS A 46 -10.21 9.29 -10.11
CA LYS A 46 -9.80 10.66 -9.82
C LYS A 46 -10.10 11.04 -8.36
N ARG A 47 -11.28 10.69 -7.84
CA ARG A 47 -11.62 10.90 -6.42
C ARG A 47 -10.63 10.17 -5.52
N PHE A 48 -10.32 8.90 -5.82
CA PHE A 48 -9.31 8.15 -5.07
C PHE A 48 -7.96 8.87 -5.03
N GLU A 49 -7.41 9.29 -6.18
CA GLU A 49 -6.12 10.02 -6.19
C GLU A 49 -6.16 11.37 -5.45
N GLN A 50 -7.34 11.98 -5.30
CA GLN A 50 -7.51 13.27 -4.61
C GLN A 50 -7.75 13.12 -3.11
N THR A 51 -8.54 12.12 -2.70
CA THR A 51 -9.04 11.99 -1.33
C THR A 51 -8.46 10.81 -0.57
N GLY A 52 -7.87 9.83 -1.26
CA GLY A 52 -7.47 8.55 -0.68
C GLY A 52 -8.60 7.54 -0.52
N GLU A 53 -9.84 7.89 -0.88
CA GLU A 53 -11.00 7.01 -0.67
C GLU A 53 -11.25 6.08 -1.86
N ILE A 54 -11.19 4.78 -1.58
CA ILE A 54 -11.40 3.71 -2.54
C ILE A 54 -11.94 2.48 -1.82
N ALA A 55 -12.76 1.67 -2.50
CA ALA A 55 -13.12 0.35 -2.00
C ALA A 55 -11.89 -0.57 -2.03
N PHE A 56 -11.69 -1.39 -1.00
CA PHE A 56 -10.52 -2.26 -0.90
C PHE A 56 -10.34 -3.18 -2.13
N SER A 57 -11.41 -3.78 -2.64
CA SER A 57 -11.37 -4.61 -3.86
C SER A 57 -10.89 -3.85 -5.10
N SER A 58 -11.21 -2.56 -5.22
CA SER A 58 -10.71 -1.70 -6.29
C SER A 58 -9.24 -1.34 -6.08
N LEU A 59 -8.80 -1.16 -4.83
CA LEU A 59 -7.38 -0.95 -4.52
C LEU A 59 -6.55 -2.19 -4.89
N CYS A 60 -7.01 -3.41 -4.59
CA CYS A 60 -6.32 -4.64 -4.99
C CYS A 60 -6.16 -4.74 -6.52
N ARG A 61 -7.23 -4.45 -7.29
CA ARG A 61 -7.15 -4.44 -8.77
C ARG A 61 -6.18 -3.39 -9.30
N VAL A 62 -6.17 -2.19 -8.70
CA VAL A 62 -5.20 -1.14 -9.05
C VAL A 62 -3.77 -1.58 -8.72
N ALA A 63 -3.56 -2.18 -7.54
CA ALA A 63 -2.27 -2.67 -7.11
C ALA A 63 -1.74 -3.78 -8.04
N ASP A 64 -2.60 -4.72 -8.45
CA ASP A 64 -2.29 -5.77 -9.41
C ASP A 64 -1.79 -5.20 -10.75
N ILE A 65 -2.52 -4.25 -11.35
CA ILE A 65 -2.11 -3.58 -12.60
C ILE A 65 -0.79 -2.80 -12.46
N LEU A 66 -0.46 -2.37 -11.24
CA LEU A 66 0.78 -1.66 -10.91
C LEU A 66 1.90 -2.62 -10.44
N ASP A 67 1.75 -3.95 -10.61
CA ASP A 67 2.62 -5.01 -10.07
C ASP A 67 3.02 -4.73 -8.61
N SER A 68 2.02 -4.44 -7.79
CA SER A 68 2.16 -4.05 -6.38
C SER A 68 1.17 -4.82 -5.49
N LEU A 69 0.65 -5.97 -5.96
CA LEU A 69 -0.30 -6.76 -5.19
C LEU A 69 0.33 -7.32 -3.91
N GLU A 70 1.63 -7.68 -3.96
CA GLU A 70 2.41 -8.10 -2.79
C GLU A 70 2.46 -7.02 -1.69
N ASP A 71 2.44 -5.74 -2.04
CA ASP A 71 2.39 -4.64 -1.05
C ASP A 71 1.08 -4.69 -0.23
N ILE A 72 -0.03 -5.11 -0.86
CA ILE A 72 -1.32 -5.29 -0.20
C ILE A 72 -1.32 -6.54 0.68
N GLU A 73 -0.77 -7.65 0.19
CA GLU A 73 -0.66 -8.91 0.96
C GLU A 73 0.25 -8.75 2.18
N ALA A 74 1.26 -7.90 2.09
CA ALA A 74 2.17 -7.60 3.19
C ALA A 74 1.57 -6.67 4.26
N LEU A 75 0.36 -6.10 4.06
CA LEU A 75 -0.28 -5.28 5.08
C LEU A 75 -0.47 -6.08 6.37
N PHE A 76 -0.06 -5.49 7.50
CA PHE A 76 -0.10 -6.10 8.84
C PHE A 76 0.74 -7.38 8.99
N SER A 77 1.66 -7.67 8.06
CA SER A 77 2.52 -8.88 8.13
C SER A 77 3.77 -8.70 9.00
N ARG A 78 4.11 -7.46 9.39
CA ARG A 78 5.26 -7.20 10.27
C ARG A 78 5.04 -7.86 11.62
N LYS A 79 6.00 -8.69 12.03
CA LYS A 79 6.06 -9.21 13.40
C LYS A 79 6.39 -8.07 14.35
N GLU A 80 5.48 -7.80 15.28
CA GLU A 80 5.78 -6.97 16.44
C GLU A 80 6.52 -7.84 17.44
N TYR A 81 7.81 -7.56 17.66
CA TYR A 81 8.54 -8.17 18.76
C TYR A 81 8.18 -7.41 20.02
N THR A 82 7.65 -8.12 21.00
CA THR A 82 7.28 -7.57 22.30
C THR A 82 8.50 -7.45 23.23
N SER A 83 9.62 -8.10 22.87
CA SER A 83 10.88 -8.04 23.64
C SER A 83 12.13 -8.27 22.80
N ILE A 84 13.27 -7.82 23.32
CA ILE A 84 14.60 -8.09 22.75
C ILE A 84 14.88 -9.61 22.73
N GLN A 85 14.35 -10.34 23.70
CA GLN A 85 14.48 -11.79 23.80
C GLN A 85 13.87 -12.50 22.59
N GLU A 86 12.69 -12.08 22.11
CA GLU A 86 12.06 -12.65 20.91
C GLU A 86 12.92 -12.44 19.65
N VAL A 87 13.54 -11.27 19.49
CA VAL A 87 14.47 -10.98 18.38
C VAL A 87 15.70 -11.89 18.42
N ILE A 88 16.25 -12.14 19.61
CA ILE A 88 17.41 -13.01 19.80
C ILE A 88 17.07 -14.46 19.45
N GLU A 89 15.91 -14.95 19.90
CA GLU A 89 15.46 -16.31 19.65
C GLU A 89 15.21 -16.59 18.17
N GLU A 90 14.59 -15.65 17.45
CA GLU A 90 14.35 -15.82 16.02
C GLU A 90 15.65 -15.86 15.21
N ARG A 91 16.63 -14.99 15.52
CA ARG A 91 17.96 -15.03 14.90
C ARG A 91 18.68 -16.36 15.15
N ARG A 92 18.49 -16.97 16.33
CA ARG A 92 19.03 -18.29 16.64
C ARG A 92 18.35 -19.40 15.83
N ARG A 93 17.03 -19.32 15.62
CA ARG A 93 16.28 -20.28 14.77
C ARG A 93 16.75 -20.23 13.31
N HIS A 94 16.95 -19.03 12.76
CA HIS A 94 17.43 -18.85 11.38
C HIS A 94 18.87 -19.32 11.12
N ARG A 95 19.72 -19.41 12.15
CA ARG A 95 21.11 -19.93 12.01
C ARG A 95 21.22 -21.46 12.07
N LYS A 96 20.15 -22.14 12.48
CA LYS A 96 20.11 -23.61 12.62
C LYS A 96 19.37 -24.30 11.48
N SER A 97 18.74 -23.52 10.59
CA SER A 97 18.14 -23.95 9.34
C SER A 97 19.10 -23.68 8.19
#